data_AF-A0A0Q8DUG4-F1
#
_entry.id   AF-A0A0Q8DUG4-F1
#
_cell.length_a   1.000
_cell.length_b   1.000
_cell.length_c   1.000
_cell.angle_alpha   90.00
_cell.angle_beta   90.00
_cell.angle_gamma   90.00
#
_symmetry.space_group_name_H-M   'P 1'
#
loop_
_entity.id
_entity.type
_entity.pdbx_description
1 polymer ?
#
loop_
_entity_poly.entity_id
_entity_poly.type
_entity_poly.pdbx_seq_one_letter_code
_entity_poly.pdbx_strand_id
1 'polypeptide(L)' 'MTGPEHYREAERLLKDEYRTAQSIADAQVHATLALAAATALPPGVNSPARTAWGSVTEGEQPDYDVRNSFA' A
#
# COMPACT_ATOMS: atom_id res chain seq x y z
N MET A 1 -1.37 -12.71 -6.23
CA MET A 1 -1.53 -11.39 -5.60
C MET A 1 -0.53 -10.42 -6.20
N THR A 2 -0.91 -9.17 -6.40
CA THR A 2 0.00 -8.07 -6.79
C THR A 2 0.57 -7.36 -5.56
N GLY A 3 1.60 -6.52 -5.71
CA GLY A 3 2.16 -5.71 -4.62
C GLY A 3 1.08 -4.92 -3.82
N PRO A 4 0.19 -4.18 -4.51
CA PRO A 4 -0.98 -3.53 -3.91
C PRO A 4 -1.91 -4.45 -3.13
N GLU A 5 -2.16 -5.67 -3.62
CA GLU A 5 -3.02 -6.64 -2.94
C GLU A 5 -2.37 -7.19 -1.67
N HIS A 6 -1.05 -7.43 -1.70
CA HIS A 6 -0.30 -7.78 -0.51
C HIS A 6 -0.31 -6.66 0.53
N TYR A 7 -0.22 -5.39 0.09
CA TYR A 7 -0.34 -4.25 1.00
C TYR A 7 -1.71 -4.22 1.69
N ARG A 8 -2.81 -4.33 0.92
CA ARG A 8 -4.18 -4.32 1.48
C ARG A 8 -4.43 -5.49 2.42
N GLU A 9 -3.93 -6.68 2.10
CA GLU A 9 -4.09 -7.86 2.96
C GLU A 9 -3.29 -7.73 4.27
N ALA A 10 -2.09 -7.15 4.22
CA ALA A 10 -1.32 -6.84 5.43
C ALA A 10 -2.10 -5.87 6.34
N GLU A 11 -2.68 -4.81 5.79
CA GLU A 11 -3.51 -3.89 6.57
C GLU A 11 -4.76 -4.57 7.14
N ARG A 12 -5.44 -5.40 6.34
CA ARG A 12 -6.64 -6.13 6.76
C ARG A 12 -6.33 -7.00 7.98
N LEU A 13 -5.21 -7.73 7.95
CA LEU A 13 -4.76 -8.59 9.04
C LEU A 13 -4.35 -7.79 10.30
N LEU A 14 -3.79 -6.59 10.13
CA LEU A 14 -3.43 -5.71 11.26
C LEU A 14 -4.65 -5.01 11.90
N LYS A 15 -5.65 -4.67 11.08
CA LYS A 15 -6.91 -4.03 11.50
C LYS A 15 -7.89 -5.03 12.17
N ASP A 16 -7.62 -6.34 12.07
CA ASP A 16 -8.41 -7.37 12.76
C ASP A 16 -8.27 -7.25 14.29
N GLU A 17 -9.41 -7.17 14.98
CA GLU A 17 -9.50 -7.08 16.44
C GLU A 17 -9.02 -8.38 17.12
N TYR A 18 -9.20 -9.52 16.45
CA TYR A 18 -8.82 -10.85 16.96
C TYR A 18 -7.50 -11.35 16.37
N ARG A 19 -6.62 -10.43 15.93
CA ARG A 19 -5.31 -10.78 15.37
C ARG A 19 -4.51 -11.68 16.33
N THR A 20 -3.91 -12.71 15.77
CA THR A 20 -3.06 -13.68 16.46
C THR A 20 -1.59 -13.42 16.13
N ALA A 21 -0.67 -14.07 16.84
CA ALA A 21 0.74 -14.03 16.47
C ALA A 21 0.98 -14.52 15.02
N GLN A 22 0.21 -15.51 14.56
CA GLN A 22 0.27 -16.00 13.19
C GLN A 22 -0.22 -14.96 12.19
N SER A 23 -1.36 -14.30 12.44
CA SER A 23 -1.87 -13.29 11.50
C SER A 23 -0.97 -12.06 11.43
N ILE A 24 -0.24 -11.73 12.51
CA ILE A 24 0.80 -10.69 12.51
C ILE A 24 2.00 -11.12 11.65
N ALA A 25 2.45 -12.37 11.77
CA ALA A 25 3.53 -12.90 10.93
C ALA A 25 3.13 -12.92 9.44
N ASP A 26 1.91 -13.33 9.13
CA ASP A 26 1.38 -13.32 7.76
C ASP A 26 1.28 -11.88 7.22
N ALA A 27 0.85 -10.91 8.03
CA ALA A 27 0.85 -9.50 7.67
C ALA A 27 2.26 -8.98 7.35
N GLN A 28 3.28 -9.38 8.12
CA GLN A 28 4.69 -9.02 7.86
C GLN A 28 5.20 -9.60 6.54
N VAL A 29 4.85 -10.84 6.22
CA VAL A 29 5.19 -11.47 4.94
C VAL A 29 4.55 -10.69 3.79
N HIS A 30 3.26 -10.38 3.91
CA HIS A 30 2.54 -9.59 2.91
C HIS A 30 3.13 -8.18 2.75
N ALA A 31 3.45 -7.48 3.84
CA ALA A 31 4.10 -6.17 3.78
C ALA A 31 5.48 -6.24 3.11
N THR A 32 6.25 -7.30 3.35
CA THR A 32 7.56 -7.49 2.73
C THR A 32 7.45 -7.74 1.22
N LEU A 33 6.49 -8.57 0.80
CA LEU A 33 6.23 -8.83 -0.62
C LEU A 33 5.71 -7.58 -1.34
N ALA A 34 4.86 -6.80 -0.67
CA ALA A 34 4.41 -5.50 -1.13
C ALA A 34 5.59 -4.52 -1.33
N LEU A 35 6.49 -4.43 -0.35
CA LEU A 35 7.70 -3.60 -0.44
C LEU A 35 8.59 -4.03 -1.60
N ALA A 36 8.87 -5.33 -1.74
CA ALA A 36 9.69 -5.85 -2.84
C ALA A 36 9.08 -5.53 -4.21
N ALA A 37 7.75 -5.64 -4.34
CA ALA A 37 7.05 -5.27 -5.56
C ALA A 37 7.10 -3.76 -5.85
N ALA A 38 7.10 -2.90 -4.82
CA ALA A 38 7.23 -1.46 -4.98
C ALA A 38 8.66 -1.06 -5.40
N THR A 39 9.69 -1.66 -4.81
CA THR A 39 11.09 -1.34 -5.10
C THR A 39 11.60 -1.95 -6.40
N ALA A 40 10.97 -3.01 -6.89
CA ALA A 40 11.26 -3.58 -8.21
C ALA A 40 10.84 -2.67 -9.38
N LEU A 41 10.06 -1.60 -9.13
CA LEU A 41 9.59 -0.70 -10.18
C LEU A 41 10.65 0.38 -10.51
N PRO A 42 11.18 0.41 -11.74
CA PRO A 42 12.14 1.43 -12.12
C PRO A 42 11.52 2.85 -12.10
N PRO A 43 12.28 3.89 -11.72
CA PRO A 43 11.81 5.27 -11.76
C PRO A 43 11.45 5.68 -13.19
N GLY A 44 10.43 6.53 -13.36
CA GLY A 44 10.06 7.12 -14.66
C GLY A 44 9.30 6.21 -15.65
N VAL A 45 9.16 4.91 -15.38
CA VAL A 45 8.36 4.02 -16.25
C VAL A 45 6.88 3.99 -15.85
N ASN A 46 5.99 4.47 -16.73
CA ASN A 46 4.54 4.28 -16.58
C ASN A 46 4.19 2.82 -16.88
N SER A 47 4.23 1.98 -15.84
CA SER A 47 3.89 0.56 -15.91
C SER A 47 2.51 0.29 -15.28
N PRO A 48 1.80 -0.77 -15.71
CA PRO A 48 0.53 -1.18 -15.09
C PRO A 48 0.67 -1.40 -13.58
N ALA A 49 1.83 -1.86 -13.11
CA ALA A 49 2.13 -2.01 -11.70
C ALA A 49 2.17 -0.66 -10.96
N ARG A 50 2.70 0.41 -11.56
CA ARG A 50 2.67 1.76 -10.97
C ARG A 50 1.24 2.30 -10.89
N THR A 51 0.41 2.09 -11.92
CA THR A 51 -1.02 2.44 -11.87
C THR A 51 -1.75 1.67 -10.77
N ALA A 52 -1.45 0.38 -10.61
CA ALA A 52 -2.04 -0.43 -9.55
C ALA A 52 -1.73 0.10 -8.14
N TRP A 53 -0.52 0.62 -7.91
CA TRP A 53 -0.14 1.29 -6.66
C TRP A 53 -0.90 2.61 -6.44
N GLY A 54 -1.12 3.41 -7.49
CA GLY A 54 -1.88 4.67 -7.41
C GLY A 54 -3.30 4.47 -6.86
N SER A 55 -3.96 3.37 -7.23
CA SER A 55 -5.30 3.02 -6.72
C SER A 55 -5.38 2.74 -5.21
N VAL A 56 -4.25 2.43 -4.58
CA VAL A 56 -4.17 2.20 -3.12
C VAL A 56 -4.00 3.52 -2.39
N THR A 57 -3.19 4.43 -2.95
CA THR A 57 -2.87 5.72 -2.33
C THR A 57 -3.97 6.76 -2.52
N GLU A 58 -4.70 6.74 -3.64
CA GLU A 58 -5.83 7.66 -3.89
C GLU A 58 -7.04 7.39 -2.98
N GLY A 59 -7.17 6.19 -2.42
CA GLY A 59 -8.17 5.90 -1.40
C GLY A 59 -7.90 6.57 -0.04
N GLU A 60 -6.71 7.12 0.15
CA GLU A 60 -6.21 7.66 1.44
C GLU A 60 -5.62 9.06 1.29
N GLN A 61 -6.07 9.83 0.29
CA GLN A 61 -5.71 11.23 0.16
C GLN A 61 -6.67 12.06 1.02
N PRO A 62 -6.29 12.54 2.22
CA PRO A 62 -6.99 13.67 2.82
C PRO A 62 -6.94 14.81 1.81
N ASP A 63 -8.06 15.49 1.65
CA ASP A 63 -8.26 16.65 0.79
C ASP A 63 -7.27 17.76 1.18
N TYR A 64 -6.03 17.65 0.70
CA TYR A 64 -5.05 18.70 0.79
C TYR A 64 -5.40 19.70 -0.31
N ASP A 65 -6.30 20.63 0.04
CA ASP A 65 -6.56 21.82 -0.76
C ASP A 65 -5.29 22.65 -0.85
N VAL A 66 -4.54 22.43 -1.94
CA VAL A 66 -3.29 23.12 -2.27
C VAL A 66 -3.51 24.62 -2.51
N ARG A 67 -4.76 25.11 -2.48
CA ARG A 67 -5.10 26.50 -2.77
C ARG A 67 -4.95 27.45 -1.59
N ASN A 68 -4.72 26.97 -0.36
CA ASN A 68 -4.76 27.84 0.83
C ASN A 68 -3.43 27.98 1.60
N SER A 69 -2.27 27.72 0.96
CA SER A 69 -0.96 27.79 1.64
C SER A 69 -0.12 29.04 1.30
N PHE A 70 -0.68 30.06 0.65
CA PHE A 70 0.01 31.32 0.37
C PHE A 70 -0.91 32.55 0.52
N ALA A 71 -1.37 32.81 1.73
CA ALA A 71 -1.94 34.10 2.13
C ALA A 71 -1.42 34.51 3.51
#